data_AF-A0A6P0TY28-F1
#
_entry.id   AF-A0A6P0TY28-F1
#
_cell.length_a   1.000
_cell.length_b   1.000
_cell.length_c   1.000
_cell.angle_alpha   90.00
_cell.angle_beta   90.00
_cell.angle_gamma   90.00
#
_symmetry.space_group_name_H-M   'P 1'
#
loop_
_entity.id
_entity.type
_entity.pdbx_description
1 polymer ?
#
loop_
_entity_poly.entity_id
_entity_poly.type
_entity_poly.pdbx_seq_one_letter_code
_entity_poly.pdbx_strand_id
1 'polypeptide(L)'
;MNNLSKIATLTGVTILIFPLTTLAQIIPASDGTGTVVMPTSQTPNSQTLDIGGGSRSADRANLFHSFEQFNLNTGQTVNFISTPETQNIFTRVRGGNISQIDGMIRVTGSNANLFL
;
A
#
# COMPACT_ATOMS: atom_id res chain seq x y z
N MET A 1 54.85 -30.34 34.32
CA MET A 1 54.17 -31.04 33.19
C MET A 1 52.70 -30.64 33.27
N ASN A 2 52.28 -29.79 32.32
CA ASN A 2 51.01 -29.06 32.32
C ASN A 2 49.87 -29.98 31.86
N ASN A 3 48.73 -29.96 32.56
CA ASN A 3 47.46 -30.47 32.03
C ASN A 3 46.42 -29.35 32.07
N LEU A 4 46.32 -28.63 30.95
CA LEU A 4 45.34 -27.58 30.71
C LEU A 4 44.09 -28.23 30.10
N SER A 5 43.03 -28.37 30.89
CA SER A 5 41.71 -28.80 30.41
C SER A 5 41.09 -27.68 29.57
N LYS A 6 40.91 -27.94 28.27
CA LYS A 6 40.24 -27.03 27.34
C LYS A 6 38.73 -27.01 27.65
N ILE A 7 38.26 -25.95 28.30
CA ILE A 7 36.82 -25.65 28.40
C ILE A 7 36.39 -25.04 27.07
N ALA A 8 35.68 -25.83 26.26
CA ALA A 8 35.05 -25.34 25.05
C ALA A 8 33.75 -24.61 25.43
N THR A 9 33.81 -23.29 25.53
CA THR A 9 32.63 -22.46 25.79
C THR A 9 31.85 -22.31 24.48
N LEU A 10 30.70 -22.98 24.39
CA LEU A 10 29.76 -22.86 23.28
C LEU A 10 29.02 -21.52 23.42
N THR A 11 29.49 -20.48 22.74
CA THR A 11 28.76 -19.21 22.63
C THR A 11 27.52 -19.42 21.77
N GLY A 12 26.36 -19.51 22.40
CA GLY A 12 25.07 -19.52 21.72
C GLY A 12 24.86 -18.20 20.98
N VAL A 13 24.68 -18.26 19.67
CA VAL A 13 24.27 -17.11 18.85
C VAL A 13 22.76 -16.98 18.97
N THR A 14 22.29 -16.00 19.73
CA THR A 14 20.87 -15.63 19.75
C THR A 14 20.55 -14.84 18.49
N ILE A 15 19.79 -15.43 17.57
CA ILE A 15 19.26 -14.72 16.40
C ILE A 15 18.04 -13.91 16.88
N LEU A 16 18.21 -12.59 17.00
CA LEU A 16 17.09 -11.66 17.19
C LEU A 16 16.39 -11.47 15.84
N ILE A 17 15.23 -12.11 15.67
CA ILE A 17 14.34 -11.87 14.52
C ILE A 17 13.59 -10.57 14.79
N PHE A 18 14.07 -9.47 14.21
CA PHE A 18 13.30 -8.24 14.15
C PHE A 18 12.22 -8.40 13.07
N PRO A 19 10.94 -8.07 13.34
CA PRO A 19 9.94 -8.05 12.28
C PRO A 19 10.37 -7.00 11.25
N LEU A 20 10.60 -7.46 10.01
CA LEU A 20 10.73 -6.56 8.86
C LEU A 20 9.39 -5.82 8.72
N THR A 21 9.39 -4.52 8.94
CA THR A 21 8.25 -3.69 8.57
C THR A 21 8.14 -3.75 7.05
N THR A 22 7.14 -4.45 6.54
CA THR A 22 6.89 -4.50 5.10
C THR A 22 6.58 -3.09 4.62
N LEU A 23 7.39 -2.56 3.70
CA LEU A 23 7.08 -1.32 3.00
C LEU A 23 5.75 -1.45 2.25
N ALA A 24 5.06 -0.32 2.10
CA ALA A 24 3.67 -0.18 1.68
C ALA A 24 3.16 -1.21 0.66
N GLN A 25 1.98 -1.77 0.92
CA GLN A 25 1.25 -2.70 0.04
C GLN A 25 0.51 -2.03 -1.12
N ILE A 26 0.50 -0.70 -1.13
CA ILE A 26 -0.05 0.15 -2.19
C ILE A 26 1.05 1.11 -2.62
N ILE A 27 1.54 0.91 -3.84
CA ILE A 27 2.70 1.62 -4.37
C ILE A 27 2.26 2.35 -5.64
N PRO A 28 2.26 3.70 -5.67
CA PRO A 28 1.99 4.45 -6.89
C PRO A 28 2.99 4.12 -8.00
N ALA A 29 2.51 4.09 -9.24
CA ALA A 29 3.38 3.95 -10.40
C ALA A 29 4.12 5.25 -10.71
N SER A 30 5.41 5.13 -11.07
CA SER A 30 6.22 6.24 -11.57
C SER A 30 6.08 6.34 -13.10
N ASP A 31 4.90 6.75 -13.57
CA ASP A 31 4.54 6.71 -14.99
C ASP A 31 3.85 7.98 -15.52
N GLY A 32 3.93 9.06 -14.76
CA GLY A 32 3.32 10.35 -15.10
C GLY A 32 1.84 10.46 -14.73
N THR A 33 1.19 9.39 -14.26
CA THR A 33 -0.22 9.47 -13.81
C THR A 33 -0.38 10.38 -12.59
N GLY A 34 0.66 10.54 -11.78
CA GLY A 34 0.66 11.45 -10.62
C GLY A 34 -0.20 10.96 -9.46
N THR A 35 -0.32 9.64 -9.29
CA THR A 35 -1.06 9.05 -8.16
C THR A 35 -0.31 9.29 -6.85
N VAL A 36 -1.04 9.70 -5.81
CA VAL A 36 -0.48 9.96 -4.48
C VAL A 36 -1.23 9.11 -3.46
N VAL A 37 -0.49 8.42 -2.59
CA VAL A 37 -1.02 7.62 -1.48
C VAL A 37 -0.63 8.33 -0.18
N MET A 38 -1.60 8.68 0.65
CA MET A 38 -1.37 9.39 1.91
C MET A 38 -2.02 8.64 3.08
N PRO A 39 -1.25 8.22 4.11
CA PRO A 39 -1.83 7.67 5.33
C PRO A 39 -2.62 8.74 6.07
N THR A 40 -3.87 8.44 6.44
CA THR A 40 -4.72 9.37 7.21
C THR A 40 -5.00 8.90 8.62
N SER A 41 -4.92 7.59 8.87
CA SER A 41 -4.97 7.01 10.21
C SER A 41 -4.21 5.70 10.24
N GLN A 42 -3.44 5.48 11.30
CA GLN A 42 -2.72 4.23 11.53
C GLN A 42 -2.83 3.85 13.01
N THR A 43 -3.59 2.80 13.26
CA THR A 43 -3.73 2.16 14.57
C THR A 43 -3.23 0.72 14.47
N PRO A 44 -2.95 0.04 15.60
CA PRO A 44 -2.45 -1.34 15.57
C PRO A 44 -3.33 -2.32 14.76
N ASN A 45 -4.64 -2.06 14.66
CA ASN A 45 -5.62 -2.97 14.05
C ASN A 45 -6.33 -2.39 12.82
N SER A 46 -6.03 -1.15 12.42
CA SER A 46 -6.68 -0.50 11.28
C SER A 46 -5.81 0.60 10.70
N GLN A 47 -5.78 0.66 9.37
CA GLN A 47 -5.08 1.70 8.62
C GLN A 47 -6.02 2.28 7.57
N THR A 48 -6.09 3.60 7.46
CA THR A 48 -6.79 4.29 6.38
C THR A 48 -5.79 5.06 5.52
N LEU A 49 -5.92 4.89 4.21
CA LEU A 49 -5.09 5.53 3.18
C LEU A 49 -6.00 6.31 2.24
N ASP A 50 -5.69 7.59 2.01
CA ASP A 50 -6.32 8.37 0.96
C ASP A 50 -5.50 8.26 -0.33
N ILE A 51 -6.20 8.03 -1.44
CA ILE A 51 -5.65 8.09 -2.80
C ILE A 51 -6.08 9.40 -3.41
N GLY A 52 -5.09 10.24 -3.72
CA GLY A 52 -5.28 11.53 -4.37
C GLY A 52 -4.39 11.71 -5.59
N GLY A 53 -4.29 12.95 -6.06
CA GLY A 53 -3.60 13.27 -7.31
C GLY A 53 -4.32 12.65 -8.51
N GLY A 54 -3.58 11.91 -9.33
CA GLY A 54 -4.08 11.27 -10.53
C GLY A 54 -4.17 12.21 -11.73
N SER A 55 -4.41 11.62 -12.89
CA SER A 55 -4.58 12.34 -14.15
C SER A 55 -6.05 12.44 -14.50
N ARG A 56 -6.49 13.55 -15.10
CA ARG A 56 -7.90 13.75 -15.46
C ARG A 56 -8.07 13.83 -16.97
N SER A 57 -9.18 13.33 -17.48
CA SER A 57 -9.62 13.62 -18.85
C SER A 57 -9.91 15.11 -19.03
N ALA A 58 -9.93 15.58 -20.28
CA ALA A 58 -10.15 16.99 -20.61
C ALA A 58 -11.48 17.55 -20.07
N ASP A 59 -12.52 16.70 -20.07
CA ASP A 59 -13.84 17.00 -19.51
C ASP A 59 -13.95 16.80 -17.99
N ARG A 60 -12.87 16.32 -17.34
CA ARG A 60 -12.76 15.97 -15.91
C ARG A 60 -13.67 14.84 -15.44
N ALA A 61 -14.43 14.20 -16.32
CA ALA A 61 -15.34 13.12 -15.97
C ALA A 61 -14.60 11.83 -15.56
N ASN A 62 -13.35 11.65 -15.99
CA ASN A 62 -12.55 10.47 -15.71
C ASN A 62 -11.28 10.84 -14.94
N LEU A 63 -11.06 10.17 -13.82
CA LEU A 63 -9.86 10.25 -13.00
C LEU A 63 -9.07 8.96 -13.11
N PHE A 64 -7.79 9.06 -13.43
CA PHE A 64 -6.90 7.92 -13.66
C PHE A 64 -5.88 7.82 -12.54
N HIS A 65 -5.74 6.62 -11.98
CA HIS A 65 -4.68 6.25 -11.05
C HIS A 65 -3.90 5.05 -11.58
N SER A 66 -2.63 4.96 -11.18
CA SER A 66 -1.73 3.89 -11.61
C SER A 66 -0.87 3.46 -10.44
N PHE A 67 -0.76 2.15 -10.26
CA PHE A 67 -0.04 1.52 -9.15
C PHE A 67 0.93 0.46 -9.68
N GLU A 68 2.09 0.35 -9.07
CA GLU A 68 2.92 -0.86 -9.21
C GLU A 68 2.29 -2.02 -8.44
N GLN A 69 1.77 -1.75 -7.24
CA GLN A 69 1.13 -2.75 -6.40
C GLN A 69 -0.10 -2.15 -5.71
N PHE A 70 -1.16 -2.95 -5.58
CA PHE A 70 -2.40 -2.53 -4.93
C PHE A 70 -2.98 -3.69 -4.12
N ASN A 71 -2.53 -3.85 -2.88
CA ASN A 71 -3.03 -4.86 -1.95
C ASN A 71 -3.66 -4.17 -0.73
N LEU A 72 -4.73 -4.77 -0.21
CA LEU A 72 -5.38 -4.40 1.02
C LEU A 72 -5.48 -5.64 1.92
N ASN A 73 -4.95 -5.56 3.13
CA ASN A 73 -5.18 -6.53 4.20
C ASN A 73 -6.47 -6.22 4.99
N THR A 74 -6.89 -7.20 5.79
CA THR A 74 -8.00 -7.05 6.73
C THR A 74 -7.83 -5.82 7.61
N GLY A 75 -8.89 -5.03 7.75
CA GLY A 75 -8.91 -3.81 8.56
C GLY A 75 -8.27 -2.58 7.90
N GLN A 76 -7.71 -2.71 6.69
CA GLN A 76 -7.30 -1.57 5.88
C GLN A 76 -8.47 -0.97 5.10
N THR A 77 -8.46 0.36 5.01
CA THR A 77 -9.39 1.14 4.19
C THR A 77 -8.61 2.00 3.21
N VAL A 78 -8.98 1.92 1.93
CA VAL A 78 -8.51 2.84 0.90
C VAL A 78 -9.65 3.73 0.47
N ASN A 79 -9.39 5.03 0.42
CA ASN A 79 -10.37 6.05 0.08
C ASN A 79 -9.88 6.87 -1.11
N PHE A 80 -10.53 6.72 -2.25
CA PHE A 80 -10.27 7.55 -3.42
C PHE A 80 -10.89 8.93 -3.24
N ILE A 81 -10.06 9.97 -3.25
CA ILE A 81 -10.49 11.36 -3.18
C ILE A 81 -10.79 11.85 -4.59
N SER A 82 -12.05 12.19 -4.82
CA SER A 82 -12.57 12.64 -6.11
C SER A 82 -13.23 14.01 -5.99
N THR A 83 -13.68 14.55 -7.12
CA THR A 83 -14.46 15.81 -7.17
C THR A 83 -15.86 15.53 -7.71
N PRO A 84 -16.86 16.39 -7.46
CA PRO A 84 -18.25 16.13 -7.82
C PRO A 84 -18.49 15.85 -9.31
N GLU A 85 -17.62 16.35 -10.20
CA GLU A 85 -17.71 16.16 -11.65
C GLU A 85 -17.14 14.80 -12.10
N THR A 86 -16.42 14.09 -11.23
CA THR A 86 -15.84 12.78 -11.53
C THR A 86 -16.97 11.76 -11.63
N GLN A 87 -17.08 11.11 -12.79
CA GLN A 87 -18.05 10.04 -13.04
C GLN A 87 -17.38 8.66 -12.96
N ASN A 88 -16.10 8.57 -13.34
CA ASN A 88 -15.35 7.32 -13.33
C ASN A 88 -13.96 7.53 -12.73
N ILE A 89 -13.54 6.56 -11.93
CA ILE A 89 -12.17 6.43 -11.44
C ILE A 89 -11.64 5.13 -12.05
N PHE A 90 -10.65 5.26 -12.93
CA PHE A 90 -9.95 4.14 -13.53
C PHE A 90 -8.63 3.94 -12.82
N THR A 91 -8.40 2.73 -12.35
CA THR A 91 -7.15 2.36 -11.73
C THR A 91 -6.51 1.23 -12.54
N ARG A 92 -5.18 1.22 -12.61
CA ARG A 92 -4.42 0.13 -13.24
C ARG A 92 -3.30 -0.32 -12.32
N VAL A 93 -3.04 -1.62 -12.31
CA VAL A 93 -1.92 -2.23 -11.58
C VAL A 93 -0.95 -2.85 -12.58
N ARG A 94 0.33 -2.44 -12.56
CA ARG A 94 1.33 -2.81 -13.58
C ARG A 94 2.53 -3.62 -13.07
N GLY A 95 2.65 -3.86 -11.78
CA GLY A 95 3.82 -4.55 -11.19
C GLY A 95 3.82 -6.08 -11.32
N GLY A 96 2.87 -6.67 -12.06
CA GLY A 96 2.82 -8.11 -12.36
C GLY A 96 2.39 -9.04 -11.22
N ASN A 97 2.33 -8.53 -9.99
CA ASN A 97 1.83 -9.26 -8.83
C ASN A 97 0.30 -9.20 -8.77
N ILE A 98 -0.31 -10.26 -8.24
CA ILE A 98 -1.75 -10.32 -7.99
C ILE A 98 -2.13 -9.29 -6.92
N SER A 99 -3.22 -8.55 -7.14
CA SER A 99 -3.86 -7.70 -6.14
C SER A 99 -4.70 -8.54 -5.19
N GLN A 100 -4.27 -8.66 -3.93
CA GLN A 100 -5.05 -9.25 -2.85
C GLN A 100 -5.80 -8.15 -2.12
N ILE A 101 -7.14 -8.22 -2.16
CA ILE A 101 -8.02 -7.20 -1.58
C ILE A 101 -8.91 -7.87 -0.54
N ASP A 102 -8.46 -7.81 0.70
CA ASP A 102 -9.18 -8.21 1.89
C ASP A 102 -9.42 -6.99 2.78
N GLY A 103 -9.95 -5.90 2.22
CA GLY A 103 -10.15 -4.65 2.94
C GLY A 103 -11.32 -3.84 2.38
N MET A 104 -11.47 -2.62 2.87
CA MET A 104 -12.52 -1.71 2.39
C MET A 104 -11.98 -0.74 1.35
N ILE A 105 -12.67 -0.61 0.23
CA ILE A 105 -12.43 0.43 -0.77
C ILE A 105 -13.65 1.35 -0.80
N ARG A 106 -13.41 2.67 -0.77
CA ARG A 106 -14.46 3.68 -0.87
C ARG A 106 -14.04 4.87 -1.72
N VAL A 107 -15.02 5.66 -2.12
CA VAL A 107 -14.83 6.93 -2.84
C VAL A 107 -15.44 8.05 -2.01
N THR A 108 -14.73 9.17 -1.89
CA THR A 108 -15.23 10.41 -1.26
C THR A 108 -15.21 11.55 -2.28
N GLY A 109 -16.20 12.43 -2.21
CA GLY A 109 -16.28 13.64 -3.06
C GLY A 109 -17.10 13.47 -4.35
N SER A 110 -17.53 12.25 -4.68
CA SER A 110 -18.44 11.96 -5.80
C SER A 110 -19.15 10.63 -5.58
N ASN A 111 -20.08 10.30 -6.48
CA ASN A 111 -20.65 8.96 -6.64
C ASN A 111 -20.03 8.23 -7.84
N ALA A 112 -18.74 8.47 -8.12
CA ALA A 112 -18.07 7.90 -9.29
C ALA A 112 -18.05 6.38 -9.26
N ASN A 113 -18.16 5.77 -10.45
CA ASN A 113 -17.86 4.36 -10.64
C ASN A 113 -16.36 4.13 -10.45
N LEU A 114 -15.99 3.05 -9.76
CA LEU A 114 -14.61 2.66 -9.56
C LEU A 114 -14.29 1.39 -10.36
N PHE A 115 -13.23 1.46 -11.17
CA PHE A 115 -12.69 0.35 -11.95
C PHE A 115 -11.26 0.05 -11.50
N LEU A 116 -10.98 -1.22 -11.20
CA LEU A 116 -9.70 -1.71 -10.66
C LEU A 116 -9.18 -2.91 -11.44
#